data_AF-A0A0Q7UZV8-F1
#
_entry.id   AF-A0A0Q7UZV8-F1
#
_cell.length_a   1.000
_cell.length_b   1.000
_cell.length_c   1.000
_cell.angle_alpha   90.00
_cell.angle_beta   90.00
_cell.angle_gamma   90.00
#
_symmetry.space_group_name_H-M   'P 1'
#
loop_
_entity.id
_entity.type
_entity.pdbx_description
1 polymer ?
#
loop_
_entity_poly.entity_id
_entity_poly.type
_entity_poly.pdbx_seq_one_letter_code
_entity_poly.pdbx_strand_id
1 'polypeptide(L)'
;MGGGGFDVLNGGAGADFLDGGADADQQRGEAGDDRIVYDAADTVIDGGAGRDTLILKAAAVVHLENFSSSQVTGGSAYVSGFEDVDATDSVGAIIVTGSQFNNTLTGGAFADTLMGGAGFDVLKGGLGNDVLDGGADADQVRGEGGDDRIVYDAADIVIDGGAGRDTLVLKTAATVNLGNFSTSQVVGGTAYVSGFEDVDASGATAGVKLNGSAFNNTLIGGSGADALAGGAGFDTLTGGAGSDLFVFGAFNSGDVDKITDFSHAQGDRIDLSTIDAVAGGVDDPFAFIGQTAFHHVAGEVRYDVAAGGVTVQADVNGDGHADFSILVANTTSLVHGDFIL
;
A
#
# COMPACT_ATOMS: atom_id res chain seq x y z
N MET A 1 3.48 -20.19 -34.33
CA MET A 1 4.67 -19.37 -34.63
C MET A 1 4.60 -18.98 -36.09
N GLY A 2 4.32 -17.71 -36.35
CA GLY A 2 4.49 -17.06 -37.64
C GLY A 2 5.97 -16.75 -37.90
N GLY A 3 6.28 -16.45 -39.14
CA GLY A 3 7.60 -16.11 -39.61
C GLY A 3 7.76 -14.60 -39.73
N GLY A 4 8.16 -14.14 -40.92
CA GLY A 4 8.04 -12.74 -41.29
C GLY A 4 7.05 -12.61 -42.44
N GLY A 5 6.42 -11.45 -42.55
CA GLY A 5 5.28 -11.19 -43.42
C GLY A 5 3.94 -11.52 -42.76
N PHE A 6 2.84 -11.18 -43.44
CA PHE A 6 1.48 -11.41 -42.97
C PHE A 6 1.18 -12.91 -42.80
N ASP A 7 0.93 -13.34 -41.57
CA ASP A 7 0.57 -14.69 -41.19
C ASP A 7 -0.87 -14.78 -40.66
N VAL A 8 -1.50 -15.96 -40.87
CA VAL A 8 -2.80 -16.32 -40.27
C VAL A 8 -2.61 -17.58 -39.46
N LEU A 9 -2.65 -17.44 -38.14
CA LEU A 9 -2.50 -18.51 -37.17
C LEU A 9 -3.86 -18.86 -36.58
N ASN A 10 -4.24 -20.14 -36.66
CA ASN A 10 -5.40 -20.68 -35.97
C ASN A 10 -4.94 -21.83 -35.07
N GLY A 11 -5.18 -21.76 -33.76
CA GLY A 11 -4.84 -22.79 -32.78
C GLY A 11 -5.69 -24.05 -32.96
N GLY A 12 -7.00 -23.86 -33.05
CA GLY A 12 -7.95 -24.91 -33.37
C GLY A 12 -8.61 -25.45 -32.11
N ALA A 13 -8.18 -26.61 -31.62
CA ALA A 13 -8.76 -27.20 -30.42
C ALA A 13 -7.65 -27.64 -29.47
N GLY A 14 -7.76 -27.25 -28.20
CA GLY A 14 -6.76 -27.53 -27.18
C GLY A 14 -6.13 -26.25 -26.66
N ALA A 15 -5.08 -26.39 -25.84
CA ALA A 15 -4.33 -25.24 -25.36
C ALA A 15 -3.16 -24.98 -26.30
N ASP A 16 -3.23 -23.91 -27.07
CA ASP A 16 -2.24 -23.54 -28.07
C ASP A 16 -1.42 -22.31 -27.66
N PHE A 17 -0.20 -22.23 -28.20
CA PHE A 17 0.66 -21.07 -28.06
C PHE A 17 0.85 -20.41 -29.43
N LEU A 18 0.38 -19.18 -29.57
CA LEU A 18 0.44 -18.41 -30.81
C LEU A 18 1.36 -17.20 -30.63
N ASP A 19 2.23 -17.02 -31.60
CA ASP A 19 3.12 -15.86 -31.74
C ASP A 19 3.24 -15.62 -33.25
N GLY A 20 2.66 -14.52 -33.75
CA GLY A 20 2.70 -14.12 -35.16
C GLY A 20 4.10 -13.72 -35.61
N GLY A 21 4.95 -13.31 -34.67
CA GLY A 21 6.22 -12.65 -34.98
C GLY A 21 6.02 -11.16 -35.14
N ALA A 22 6.82 -10.56 -36.01
CA ALA A 22 6.70 -9.16 -36.36
C ALA A 22 6.00 -9.07 -37.72
N ASP A 23 5.17 -8.04 -37.90
CA ASP A 23 4.34 -7.71 -39.07
C ASP A 23 2.84 -7.74 -38.67
N ALA A 24 1.94 -7.60 -39.65
CA ALA A 24 0.54 -7.34 -39.39
C ALA A 24 -0.29 -8.63 -39.42
N ASP A 25 -0.22 -9.47 -38.39
CA ASP A 25 -0.76 -10.83 -38.46
C ASP A 25 -2.22 -10.96 -38.01
N GLN A 26 -2.74 -12.17 -38.15
CA GLN A 26 -4.00 -12.60 -37.54
C GLN A 26 -3.77 -13.85 -36.70
N GLN A 27 -4.08 -13.77 -35.41
CA GLN A 27 -3.94 -14.87 -34.46
C GLN A 27 -5.31 -15.20 -33.86
N ARG A 28 -5.72 -16.48 -33.94
CA ARG A 28 -6.99 -16.98 -33.40
C ARG A 28 -6.73 -18.26 -32.61
N GLY A 29 -7.03 -18.27 -31.31
CA GLY A 29 -6.92 -19.47 -30.49
C GLY A 29 -7.95 -20.54 -30.88
N GLU A 30 -9.19 -20.09 -31.11
CA GLU A 30 -10.37 -20.90 -31.43
C GLU A 30 -10.97 -21.58 -30.20
N ALA A 31 -10.70 -22.84 -29.90
CA ALA A 31 -11.27 -23.53 -28.74
C ALA A 31 -10.20 -24.10 -27.82
N GLY A 32 -10.35 -23.87 -26.52
CA GLY A 32 -9.41 -24.29 -25.48
C GLY A 32 -8.77 -23.08 -24.81
N ASP A 33 -7.83 -23.34 -23.90
CA ASP A 33 -7.22 -22.30 -23.08
C ASP A 33 -5.89 -21.89 -23.72
N ASP A 34 -5.92 -20.83 -24.51
CA ASP A 34 -4.84 -20.43 -25.40
C ASP A 34 -3.95 -19.34 -24.81
N ARG A 35 -2.71 -19.28 -25.30
CA ARG A 35 -1.72 -18.27 -24.94
C ARG A 35 -1.25 -17.55 -26.18
N ILE A 36 -1.58 -16.27 -26.33
CA ILE A 36 -1.33 -15.52 -27.58
C ILE A 36 -0.46 -14.31 -27.29
N VAL A 37 0.65 -14.18 -28.03
CA VAL A 37 1.57 -13.04 -27.92
C VAL A 37 0.98 -11.82 -28.61
N TYR A 38 0.91 -10.73 -27.86
CA TYR A 38 0.52 -9.43 -28.38
C TYR A 38 1.65 -8.79 -29.17
N ASP A 39 1.36 -8.45 -30.44
CA ASP A 39 2.08 -7.45 -31.22
C ASP A 39 1.11 -6.31 -31.59
N ALA A 40 1.54 -5.07 -31.40
CA ALA A 40 0.75 -3.89 -31.75
C ALA A 40 0.53 -3.73 -33.25
N ALA A 41 1.38 -4.33 -34.09
CA ALA A 41 1.29 -4.33 -35.54
C ALA A 41 0.22 -5.28 -36.08
N ASP A 42 -0.20 -6.27 -35.28
CA ASP A 42 -1.23 -7.23 -35.68
C ASP A 42 -2.55 -6.55 -36.04
N THR A 43 -3.37 -7.30 -36.79
CA THR A 43 -4.71 -6.85 -37.19
C THR A 43 -5.81 -7.50 -36.35
N VAL A 44 -5.63 -8.76 -35.96
CA VAL A 44 -6.58 -9.51 -35.12
C VAL A 44 -5.81 -10.40 -34.14
N ILE A 45 -6.19 -10.31 -32.87
CA ILE A 45 -5.74 -11.24 -31.83
C ILE A 45 -6.98 -11.67 -31.07
N ASP A 46 -7.38 -12.93 -31.22
CA ASP A 46 -8.64 -13.45 -30.71
C ASP A 46 -8.38 -14.74 -29.92
N GLY A 47 -8.61 -14.73 -28.61
CA GLY A 47 -8.46 -15.93 -27.76
C GLY A 47 -9.46 -17.02 -28.18
N GLY A 48 -10.73 -16.63 -28.32
CA GLY A 48 -11.78 -17.53 -28.78
C GLY A 48 -12.61 -18.04 -27.60
N ALA A 49 -12.72 -19.36 -27.48
CA ALA A 49 -13.54 -20.02 -26.48
C ALA A 49 -12.68 -20.82 -25.51
N GLY A 50 -12.64 -20.40 -24.26
CA GLY A 50 -11.88 -21.04 -23.21
C GLY A 50 -11.53 -20.01 -22.16
N ARG A 51 -10.44 -20.22 -21.44
CA ARG A 51 -9.80 -19.20 -20.62
C ARG A 51 -8.44 -18.86 -21.24
N ASP A 52 -8.39 -17.72 -21.89
CA ASP A 52 -7.27 -17.35 -22.75
C ASP A 52 -6.36 -16.29 -22.08
N THR A 53 -5.06 -16.42 -22.30
CA THR A 53 -4.04 -15.49 -21.78
C THR A 53 -3.42 -14.65 -22.89
N LEU A 54 -3.48 -13.33 -22.73
CA LEU A 54 -2.75 -12.38 -23.56
C LEU A 54 -1.34 -12.19 -22.99
N ILE A 55 -0.32 -12.49 -23.79
CA ILE A 55 1.09 -12.32 -23.40
C ILE A 55 1.59 -10.97 -23.91
N LEU A 56 2.00 -10.10 -22.99
CA LEU A 56 2.51 -8.77 -23.31
C LEU A 56 4.04 -8.75 -23.30
N LYS A 57 4.62 -8.40 -24.45
CA LYS A 57 6.07 -8.12 -24.60
C LYS A 57 6.36 -6.62 -24.76
N ALA A 58 5.35 -5.77 -24.57
CA ALA A 58 5.40 -4.32 -24.72
C ALA A 58 4.50 -3.63 -23.71
N ALA A 59 4.74 -2.36 -23.46
CA ALA A 59 3.83 -1.52 -22.68
C ALA A 59 2.45 -1.47 -23.35
N ALA A 60 1.39 -1.67 -22.57
CA ALA A 60 0.02 -1.71 -23.07
C ALA A 60 -0.99 -1.29 -21.99
N VAL A 61 -2.15 -0.81 -22.44
CA VAL A 61 -3.31 -0.62 -21.58
C VAL A 61 -4.37 -1.64 -22.00
N VAL A 62 -4.68 -2.56 -21.10
CA VAL A 62 -5.61 -3.68 -21.29
C VAL A 62 -6.85 -3.47 -20.43
N HIS A 63 -8.00 -3.73 -21.03
CA HIS A 63 -9.34 -3.65 -20.44
C HIS A 63 -10.06 -4.97 -20.73
N LEU A 64 -9.91 -5.95 -19.85
CA LEU A 64 -10.55 -7.27 -20.00
C LEU A 64 -12.06 -7.18 -19.88
N GLU A 65 -12.59 -6.14 -19.23
CA GLU A 65 -14.01 -5.81 -19.16
C GLU A 65 -14.66 -5.43 -20.51
N ASN A 66 -13.86 -5.20 -21.56
CA ASN A 66 -14.36 -4.82 -22.88
C ASN A 66 -14.81 -6.02 -23.70
N PHE A 67 -16.07 -6.43 -23.55
CA PHE A 67 -16.65 -7.56 -24.31
C PHE A 67 -17.18 -7.20 -25.71
N SER A 68 -17.29 -5.91 -26.05
CA SER A 68 -17.89 -5.44 -27.33
C SER A 68 -16.99 -4.47 -28.10
N SER A 69 -15.76 -4.29 -27.63
CA SER A 69 -14.71 -3.49 -28.26
C SER A 69 -13.37 -4.18 -28.01
N SER A 70 -12.30 -3.68 -28.62
CA SER A 70 -10.96 -4.20 -28.36
C SER A 70 -10.63 -4.12 -26.87
N GLN A 71 -10.04 -5.19 -26.34
CA GLN A 71 -9.52 -5.26 -24.97
C GLN A 71 -8.18 -4.52 -24.83
N VAL A 72 -7.49 -4.18 -25.92
CA VAL A 72 -6.25 -3.37 -25.86
C VAL A 72 -6.45 -2.00 -26.50
N THR A 73 -6.01 -0.96 -25.79
CA THR A 73 -6.08 0.45 -26.25
C THR A 73 -4.82 0.84 -27.04
N GLY A 74 -5.00 1.52 -28.17
CA GLY A 74 -3.92 2.24 -28.87
C GLY A 74 -3.13 1.44 -29.92
N GLY A 75 -3.40 0.14 -30.11
CA GLY A 75 -2.83 -0.68 -31.18
C GLY A 75 -3.67 -0.73 -32.45
N SER A 76 -3.14 -1.31 -33.54
CA SER A 76 -3.94 -1.61 -34.75
C SER A 76 -4.73 -2.91 -34.65
N ALA A 77 -4.34 -3.79 -33.72
CA ALA A 77 -5.00 -5.06 -33.50
C ALA A 77 -6.37 -4.87 -32.84
N TYR A 78 -7.38 -5.55 -33.37
CA TYR A 78 -8.60 -5.82 -32.62
C TYR A 78 -8.35 -7.02 -31.71
N VAL A 79 -8.26 -6.78 -30.40
CA VAL A 79 -7.96 -7.79 -29.40
C VAL A 79 -9.24 -8.22 -28.67
N SER A 80 -9.55 -9.50 -28.63
CA SER A 80 -10.78 -10.02 -27.98
C SER A 80 -10.61 -11.42 -27.40
N GLY A 81 -11.50 -11.78 -26.47
CA GLY A 81 -11.62 -13.13 -25.94
C GLY A 81 -10.49 -13.51 -25.00
N PHE A 82 -9.97 -12.57 -24.21
CA PHE A 82 -8.98 -12.85 -23.17
C PHE A 82 -9.54 -12.61 -21.77
N GLU A 83 -9.18 -13.48 -20.84
CA GLU A 83 -9.49 -13.38 -19.41
C GLU A 83 -8.24 -13.18 -18.56
N ASP A 84 -7.05 -13.46 -19.09
CA ASP A 84 -5.80 -13.37 -18.36
C ASP A 84 -4.77 -12.50 -19.08
N VAL A 85 -3.85 -11.93 -18.30
CA VAL A 85 -2.70 -11.20 -18.81
C VAL A 85 -1.42 -11.73 -18.18
N ASP A 86 -0.43 -12.00 -19.02
CA ASP A 86 0.93 -12.34 -18.62
C ASP A 86 1.90 -11.32 -19.23
N ALA A 87 2.38 -10.39 -18.40
CA ALA A 87 3.32 -9.35 -18.78
C ALA A 87 4.73 -9.58 -18.24
N THR A 88 5.08 -10.83 -17.87
CA THR A 88 6.39 -11.18 -17.29
C THR A 88 7.56 -10.71 -18.16
N ASP A 89 7.40 -10.74 -19.48
CA ASP A 89 8.41 -10.34 -20.48
C ASP A 89 8.16 -8.93 -21.06
N SER A 90 7.32 -8.11 -20.43
CA SER A 90 7.04 -6.76 -20.91
C SER A 90 8.29 -5.86 -20.83
N VAL A 91 8.47 -5.01 -21.84
CA VAL A 91 9.60 -4.05 -21.88
C VAL A 91 9.21 -2.64 -21.44
N GLY A 92 8.07 -2.52 -20.75
CA GLY A 92 7.61 -1.26 -20.17
C GLY A 92 6.34 -1.47 -19.34
N ALA A 93 5.98 -0.45 -18.57
CA ALA A 93 4.83 -0.48 -17.68
C ALA A 93 3.52 -0.79 -18.41
N ILE A 94 2.67 -1.58 -17.77
CA ILE A 94 1.33 -1.94 -18.22
C ILE A 94 0.27 -1.41 -17.26
N ILE A 95 -0.93 -1.20 -17.80
CA ILE A 95 -2.14 -0.96 -17.01
C ILE A 95 -3.15 -2.01 -17.42
N VAL A 96 -3.63 -2.80 -16.47
CA VAL A 96 -4.62 -3.85 -16.72
C VAL A 96 -5.81 -3.61 -15.81
N THR A 97 -6.98 -3.43 -16.42
CA THR A 97 -8.27 -3.57 -15.76
C THR A 97 -8.80 -4.96 -16.09
N GLY A 98 -9.12 -5.73 -15.06
CA GLY A 98 -9.80 -7.00 -15.17
C GLY A 98 -11.29 -6.83 -15.40
N SER A 99 -12.04 -7.89 -15.16
CA SER A 99 -13.41 -8.05 -15.63
C SER A 99 -14.36 -8.31 -14.45
N GLN A 100 -15.51 -8.94 -14.73
CA GLN A 100 -16.44 -9.44 -13.72
C GLN A 100 -16.25 -10.95 -13.44
N PHE A 101 -15.20 -11.53 -14.01
CA PHE A 101 -14.84 -12.94 -13.95
C PHE A 101 -13.44 -13.07 -13.36
N ASN A 102 -13.13 -14.26 -12.84
CA ASN A 102 -11.82 -14.57 -12.27
C ASN A 102 -10.67 -14.38 -13.27
N ASN A 103 -9.85 -13.36 -13.03
CA ASN A 103 -8.69 -13.01 -13.84
C ASN A 103 -7.39 -13.47 -13.16
N THR A 104 -6.40 -13.85 -13.96
CA THR A 104 -5.01 -14.00 -13.55
C THR A 104 -4.20 -12.92 -14.24
N LEU A 105 -3.72 -11.96 -13.45
CA LEU A 105 -3.00 -10.78 -13.91
C LEU A 105 -1.57 -10.85 -13.38
N THR A 106 -0.60 -10.94 -14.28
CA THR A 106 0.83 -10.92 -13.93
C THR A 106 1.50 -9.73 -14.61
N GLY A 107 2.11 -8.86 -13.81
CA GLY A 107 2.94 -7.75 -14.26
C GLY A 107 4.34 -8.18 -14.68
N GLY A 108 5.18 -7.19 -14.97
CA GLY A 108 6.52 -7.33 -15.51
C GLY A 108 7.58 -6.81 -14.57
N ALA A 109 8.59 -6.12 -15.12
CA ALA A 109 9.71 -5.57 -14.37
C ALA A 109 9.65 -4.05 -14.14
N PHE A 110 8.50 -3.45 -14.42
CA PHE A 110 8.28 -2.01 -14.41
C PHE A 110 7.11 -1.69 -13.47
N ALA A 111 6.94 -0.41 -13.13
CA ALA A 111 5.84 0.04 -12.30
C ALA A 111 4.49 -0.14 -13.01
N ASP A 112 3.81 -1.23 -12.71
CA ASP A 112 2.57 -1.67 -13.32
C ASP A 112 1.35 -1.26 -12.49
N THR A 113 0.18 -1.24 -13.13
CA THR A 113 -1.10 -1.04 -12.43
C THR A 113 -2.05 -2.18 -12.77
N LEU A 114 -2.38 -3.01 -11.79
CA LEU A 114 -3.28 -4.16 -11.96
C LEU A 114 -4.52 -3.98 -11.09
N MET A 115 -5.69 -3.97 -11.72
CA MET A 115 -6.99 -3.92 -11.06
C MET A 115 -7.76 -5.18 -11.43
N GLY A 116 -8.09 -6.05 -10.47
CA GLY A 116 -8.79 -7.33 -10.73
C GLY A 116 -10.25 -7.13 -11.13
N GLY A 117 -10.98 -6.32 -10.37
CA GLY A 117 -12.37 -5.98 -10.70
C GLY A 117 -13.34 -6.75 -9.81
N ALA A 118 -14.13 -7.66 -10.37
CA ALA A 118 -14.99 -8.54 -9.59
C ALA A 118 -14.73 -9.99 -10.00
N GLY A 119 -15.00 -10.93 -9.10
CA GLY A 119 -14.61 -12.33 -9.27
C GLY A 119 -13.43 -12.66 -8.37
N PHE A 120 -13.00 -13.92 -8.37
CA PHE A 120 -11.87 -14.35 -7.55
C PHE A 120 -10.58 -14.21 -8.37
N ASP A 121 -9.88 -13.12 -8.16
CA ASP A 121 -8.73 -12.71 -8.95
C ASP A 121 -7.40 -13.13 -8.33
N VAL A 122 -6.39 -13.31 -9.18
CA VAL A 122 -5.00 -13.55 -8.79
C VAL A 122 -4.13 -12.50 -9.45
N LEU A 123 -3.56 -11.61 -8.64
CA LEU A 123 -2.69 -10.52 -9.07
C LEU A 123 -1.26 -10.75 -8.57
N LYS A 124 -0.30 -10.56 -9.48
CA LYS A 124 1.14 -10.54 -9.19
C LYS A 124 1.74 -9.29 -9.82
N GLY A 125 2.30 -8.39 -9.02
CA GLY A 125 2.96 -7.17 -9.48
C GLY A 125 4.19 -7.49 -10.31
N GLY A 126 5.11 -8.28 -9.75
CA GLY A 126 6.34 -8.67 -10.43
C GLY A 126 7.54 -7.94 -9.82
N LEU A 127 8.39 -7.36 -10.66
CA LEU A 127 9.38 -6.39 -10.16
C LEU A 127 8.89 -4.99 -10.49
N GLY A 128 9.18 -4.02 -9.64
CA GLY A 128 8.80 -2.64 -9.91
C GLY A 128 8.03 -2.08 -8.72
N ASN A 129 7.57 -0.84 -8.85
CA ASN A 129 6.77 -0.24 -7.80
C ASN A 129 5.33 -0.24 -8.29
N ASP A 130 4.59 -1.30 -7.95
CA ASP A 130 3.31 -1.61 -8.56
C ASP A 130 2.15 -1.04 -7.78
N VAL A 131 1.03 -0.82 -8.47
CA VAL A 131 -0.25 -0.47 -7.85
C VAL A 131 -1.23 -1.61 -8.08
N LEU A 132 -1.66 -2.25 -7.01
CA LEU A 132 -2.51 -3.46 -7.07
C LEU A 132 -3.82 -3.25 -6.31
N ASP A 133 -4.94 -3.60 -6.94
CA ASP A 133 -6.27 -3.60 -6.33
C ASP A 133 -7.00 -4.87 -6.79
N GLY A 134 -7.21 -5.84 -5.89
CA GLY A 134 -7.95 -7.07 -6.20
C GLY A 134 -9.38 -6.75 -6.66
N GLY A 135 -10.02 -5.82 -5.94
CA GLY A 135 -11.36 -5.38 -6.23
C GLY A 135 -12.36 -6.03 -5.28
N ALA A 136 -13.43 -6.59 -5.83
CA ALA A 136 -14.50 -7.23 -5.07
C ALA A 136 -14.36 -8.76 -5.11
N ASP A 137 -14.91 -9.40 -4.07
CA ASP A 137 -14.79 -10.83 -3.81
C ASP A 137 -13.42 -11.21 -3.21
N ALA A 138 -13.05 -12.48 -3.20
CA ALA A 138 -11.96 -12.98 -2.35
C ALA A 138 -10.68 -13.23 -3.15
N ASP A 139 -9.83 -12.22 -3.24
CA ASP A 139 -8.69 -12.23 -4.16
C ASP A 139 -7.39 -12.70 -3.50
N GLN A 140 -6.39 -12.93 -4.36
CA GLN A 140 -5.00 -13.11 -3.97
C GLN A 140 -4.14 -12.04 -4.65
N VAL A 141 -3.59 -11.13 -3.87
CA VAL A 141 -2.79 -10.01 -4.36
C VAL A 141 -1.37 -10.10 -3.80
N ARG A 142 -0.37 -10.11 -4.68
CA ARG A 142 1.05 -10.16 -4.32
C ARG A 142 1.82 -9.09 -5.09
N GLY A 143 2.56 -8.22 -4.39
CA GLY A 143 3.47 -7.24 -5.01
C GLY A 143 4.69 -7.92 -5.64
N GLU A 144 5.24 -8.90 -4.92
CA GLU A 144 6.48 -9.61 -5.24
C GLU A 144 7.74 -8.80 -4.94
N GLY A 145 8.22 -7.90 -5.81
CA GLY A 145 9.45 -7.16 -5.54
C GLY A 145 9.41 -5.70 -5.98
N GLY A 146 10.00 -4.82 -5.17
CA GLY A 146 9.99 -3.38 -5.32
C GLY A 146 9.06 -2.74 -4.29
N ASP A 147 8.84 -1.43 -4.38
CA ASP A 147 8.06 -0.70 -3.36
C ASP A 147 6.61 -0.58 -3.83
N ASP A 148 5.78 -1.53 -3.39
CA ASP A 148 4.43 -1.73 -3.91
C ASP A 148 3.37 -0.98 -3.11
N ARG A 149 2.27 -0.65 -3.78
CA ARG A 149 1.09 -0.05 -3.17
C ARG A 149 -0.12 -0.93 -3.42
N ILE A 150 -0.59 -1.59 -2.36
CA ILE A 150 -1.65 -2.61 -2.48
C ILE A 150 -2.89 -2.16 -1.70
N VAL A 151 -4.04 -2.15 -2.38
CA VAL A 151 -5.33 -1.83 -1.77
C VAL A 151 -5.81 -2.99 -0.91
N TYR A 152 -6.16 -2.66 0.33
CA TYR A 152 -6.79 -3.59 1.24
C TYR A 152 -8.28 -3.73 0.94
N ASP A 153 -8.71 -4.96 0.63
CA ASP A 153 -10.09 -5.40 0.80
C ASP A 153 -10.17 -6.46 1.92
N ALA A 154 -11.20 -6.36 2.75
CA ALA A 154 -11.39 -7.31 3.84
C ALA A 154 -11.86 -8.69 3.37
N ALA A 155 -12.43 -8.78 2.17
CA ALA A 155 -12.90 -10.02 1.54
C ALA A 155 -11.75 -10.86 0.96
N ASP A 156 -10.60 -10.25 0.68
CA ASP A 156 -9.41 -10.93 0.17
C ASP A 156 -8.96 -12.09 1.05
N ILE A 157 -8.24 -13.03 0.42
CA ILE A 157 -7.68 -14.20 1.09
C ILE A 157 -6.21 -13.94 1.43
N VAL A 158 -5.47 -13.32 0.52
CA VAL A 158 -4.04 -13.02 0.69
C VAL A 158 -3.74 -11.64 0.13
N ILE A 159 -3.05 -10.84 0.93
CA ILE A 159 -2.47 -9.56 0.51
C ILE A 159 -1.01 -9.57 0.99
N ASP A 160 -0.07 -9.60 0.06
CA ASP A 160 1.35 -9.78 0.36
C ASP A 160 2.17 -8.71 -0.37
N GLY A 161 2.77 -7.77 0.35
CA GLY A 161 3.64 -6.73 -0.23
C GLY A 161 4.82 -7.35 -0.97
N GLY A 162 5.56 -8.21 -0.26
CA GLY A 162 6.68 -8.95 -0.83
C GLY A 162 8.00 -8.36 -0.35
N ALA A 163 8.89 -8.04 -1.31
CA ALA A 163 10.22 -7.56 -1.03
C ALA A 163 10.38 -6.11 -1.46
N GLY A 164 10.50 -5.20 -0.50
CA GLY A 164 10.72 -3.79 -0.75
C GLY A 164 10.24 -3.00 0.45
N ARG A 165 9.85 -1.75 0.24
CA ARG A 165 9.12 -0.95 1.22
C ARG A 165 7.70 -0.75 0.75
N ASP A 166 6.80 -1.61 1.23
CA ASP A 166 5.45 -1.71 0.70
C ASP A 166 4.45 -0.92 1.54
N THR A 167 3.46 -0.34 0.85
CA THR A 167 2.38 0.46 1.45
C THR A 167 1.03 -0.24 1.33
N LEU A 168 0.42 -0.54 2.48
CA LEU A 168 -0.96 -1.01 2.55
C LEU A 168 -1.91 0.18 2.44
N VAL A 169 -2.84 0.16 1.50
CA VAL A 169 -3.80 1.26 1.28
C VAL A 169 -5.16 0.91 1.84
N LEU A 170 -5.62 1.70 2.80
CA LEU A 170 -6.94 1.51 3.42
C LEU A 170 -7.96 2.50 2.86
N LYS A 171 -9.08 1.98 2.36
CA LYS A 171 -10.27 2.78 1.99
C LYS A 171 -11.36 2.70 3.07
N THR A 172 -11.21 1.82 4.05
CA THR A 172 -12.16 1.59 5.15
C THR A 172 -11.43 1.45 6.48
N ALA A 173 -12.16 1.57 7.59
CA ALA A 173 -11.58 1.45 8.92
C ALA A 173 -11.02 0.03 9.18
N ALA A 174 -9.77 -0.04 9.62
CA ALA A 174 -9.11 -1.28 10.01
C ALA A 174 -8.19 -1.05 11.22
N THR A 175 -7.82 -2.14 11.89
CA THR A 175 -6.73 -2.15 12.86
C THR A 175 -5.52 -2.85 12.26
N VAL A 176 -4.43 -2.10 12.09
CA VAL A 176 -3.17 -2.59 11.53
C VAL A 176 -2.11 -2.64 12.63
N ASN A 177 -1.30 -3.70 12.61
CA ASN A 177 -0.11 -3.86 13.42
C ASN A 177 1.04 -4.35 12.51
N LEU A 178 1.88 -3.43 12.06
CA LEU A 178 2.99 -3.73 11.15
C LEU A 178 4.09 -4.57 11.82
N GLY A 179 4.20 -4.54 13.15
CA GLY A 179 5.10 -5.39 13.92
C GLY A 179 4.76 -6.90 13.92
N ASN A 180 3.63 -7.29 13.32
CA ASN A 180 3.24 -8.69 13.18
C ASN A 180 3.96 -9.36 11.99
N PHE A 181 5.13 -9.95 12.22
CA PHE A 181 5.88 -10.68 11.17
C PHE A 181 5.52 -12.18 11.05
N SER A 182 4.79 -12.74 12.01
CA SER A 182 4.44 -14.18 12.06
C SER A 182 2.95 -14.46 11.99
N THR A 183 2.15 -13.40 11.93
CA THR A 183 0.68 -13.42 11.85
C THR A 183 0.24 -12.29 10.92
N SER A 184 -1.03 -12.25 10.53
CA SER A 184 -1.56 -11.16 9.72
C SER A 184 -1.30 -9.79 10.37
N GLN A 185 -0.87 -8.82 9.57
CA GLN A 185 -0.68 -7.42 9.97
C GLN A 185 -2.03 -6.69 10.14
N VAL A 186 -3.13 -7.21 9.59
CA VAL A 186 -4.48 -6.66 9.81
C VAL A 186 -5.26 -7.54 10.79
N VAL A 187 -5.84 -6.93 11.81
CA VAL A 187 -6.57 -7.63 12.86
C VAL A 187 -8.06 -7.73 12.52
N GLY A 188 -8.60 -8.95 12.60
CA GLY A 188 -10.05 -9.20 12.49
C GLY A 188 -10.59 -9.36 11.07
N GLY A 189 -9.76 -9.23 10.04
CA GLY A 189 -10.09 -9.57 8.65
C GLY A 189 -9.97 -11.06 8.34
N THR A 190 -10.47 -11.48 7.17
CA THR A 190 -10.26 -12.85 6.65
C THR A 190 -8.96 -12.98 5.85
N ALA A 191 -8.45 -11.87 5.30
CA ALA A 191 -7.20 -11.83 4.58
C ALA A 191 -5.99 -12.11 5.49
N TYR A 192 -5.07 -12.93 5.01
CA TYR A 192 -3.71 -12.96 5.53
C TYR A 192 -2.91 -11.83 4.89
N VAL A 193 -2.62 -10.79 5.67
CA VAL A 193 -1.91 -9.58 5.23
C VAL A 193 -0.47 -9.60 5.76
N SER A 194 0.51 -9.49 4.87
CA SER A 194 1.94 -9.52 5.22
C SER A 194 2.80 -8.64 4.32
N GLY A 195 4.01 -8.35 4.79
CA GLY A 195 5.04 -7.70 3.98
C GLY A 195 4.83 -6.20 3.79
N PHE A 196 4.18 -5.50 4.72
CA PHE A 196 4.02 -4.04 4.66
C PHE A 196 4.83 -3.31 5.73
N GLU A 197 5.45 -2.20 5.33
CA GLU A 197 6.19 -1.28 6.19
C GLU A 197 5.45 0.06 6.38
N ASP A 198 4.46 0.35 5.54
CA ASP A 198 3.71 1.60 5.60
C ASP A 198 2.20 1.36 5.50
N VAL A 199 1.44 2.34 6.01
CA VAL A 199 -0.02 2.38 5.84
C VAL A 199 -0.45 3.74 5.33
N ASP A 200 -1.21 3.73 4.25
CA ASP A 200 -1.92 4.90 3.74
C ASP A 200 -3.43 4.71 3.86
N ALA A 201 -4.03 5.28 4.90
CA ALA A 201 -5.47 5.33 5.08
C ALA A 201 -6.09 6.67 4.66
N SER A 202 -5.43 7.47 3.81
CA SER A 202 -5.98 8.75 3.34
C SER A 202 -7.35 8.64 2.65
N GLY A 203 -7.71 7.46 2.15
CA GLY A 203 -9.03 7.15 1.59
C GLY A 203 -10.08 6.71 2.62
N ALA A 204 -9.70 6.42 3.87
CA ALA A 204 -10.62 6.04 4.94
C ALA A 204 -11.36 7.26 5.48
N THR A 205 -12.64 7.05 5.83
CA THR A 205 -13.53 8.11 6.38
C THR A 205 -13.96 7.85 7.81
N ALA A 206 -13.61 6.69 8.36
CA ALA A 206 -13.88 6.28 9.72
C ALA A 206 -12.54 5.94 10.39
N GLY A 207 -12.50 6.14 11.71
CA GLY A 207 -11.29 6.01 12.52
C GLY A 207 -10.55 4.69 12.31
N VAL A 208 -9.27 4.76 11.98
CA VAL A 208 -8.34 3.62 11.91
C VAL A 208 -7.50 3.51 13.18
N LYS A 209 -6.95 2.31 13.42
CA LYS A 209 -5.90 2.12 14.43
C LYS A 209 -4.66 1.56 13.76
N LEU A 210 -3.59 2.33 13.74
CA LEU A 210 -2.35 2.00 13.06
C LEU A 210 -1.25 1.88 14.11
N ASN A 211 -0.73 0.66 14.31
CA ASN A 211 0.50 0.44 15.06
C ASN A 211 1.59 0.08 14.06
N GLY A 212 2.70 0.79 14.09
CA GLY A 212 3.88 0.47 13.32
C GLY A 212 4.67 -0.69 13.94
N SER A 213 5.96 -0.68 13.70
CA SER A 213 6.88 -1.79 13.89
C SER A 213 8.11 -1.33 14.69
N ALA A 214 9.22 -2.06 14.58
CA ALA A 214 10.51 -1.61 15.10
C ALA A 214 11.36 -0.88 14.05
N PHE A 215 10.81 -0.67 12.85
CA PHE A 215 11.44 0.02 11.73
C PHE A 215 10.69 1.31 11.45
N ASN A 216 11.33 2.22 10.69
CA ASN A 216 10.74 3.48 10.27
C ASN A 216 9.45 3.26 9.44
N ASN A 217 8.32 3.70 9.96
CA ASN A 217 7.01 3.60 9.33
C ASN A 217 6.47 4.98 8.92
N THR A 218 5.76 5.01 7.79
CA THR A 218 4.91 6.13 7.39
C THR A 218 3.45 5.70 7.62
N LEU A 219 2.76 6.37 8.55
CA LEU A 219 1.38 6.06 8.91
C LEU A 219 0.49 7.28 8.61
N ILE A 220 -0.53 7.08 7.79
CA ILE A 220 -1.53 8.11 7.44
C ILE A 220 -2.91 7.63 7.88
N GLY A 221 -3.61 8.37 8.75
CA GLY A 221 -4.90 8.02 9.34
C GLY A 221 -6.12 8.29 8.44
N GLY A 222 -6.11 9.44 7.76
CA GLY A 222 -7.15 9.79 6.79
C GLY A 222 -8.18 10.75 7.39
N SER A 223 -9.47 10.45 7.25
CA SER A 223 -10.50 11.17 8.01
C SER A 223 -11.09 10.26 9.07
N GLY A 224 -11.45 10.80 10.22
CA GLY A 224 -11.99 10.00 11.31
C GLY A 224 -11.45 10.46 12.66
N ALA A 225 -11.52 9.60 13.65
CA ALA A 225 -10.76 9.77 14.87
C ALA A 225 -9.75 8.63 14.89
N ASP A 226 -8.56 8.91 14.39
CA ASP A 226 -7.54 7.91 14.11
C ASP A 226 -6.61 7.74 15.32
N ALA A 227 -6.09 6.52 15.52
CA ALA A 227 -5.10 6.24 16.56
C ALA A 227 -3.82 5.71 15.92
N LEU A 228 -2.73 6.49 15.99
CA LEU A 228 -1.46 6.19 15.35
C LEU A 228 -0.38 5.99 16.42
N ALA A 229 0.26 4.83 16.42
CA ALA A 229 1.44 4.52 17.22
C ALA A 229 2.57 4.13 16.28
N GLY A 230 3.63 4.94 16.19
CA GLY A 230 4.79 4.65 15.31
C GLY A 230 5.51 3.37 15.73
N GLY A 231 5.82 3.24 17.01
CA GLY A 231 6.57 2.11 17.54
C GLY A 231 8.00 2.54 17.83
N ALA A 232 8.98 1.81 17.29
CA ALA A 232 10.39 2.17 17.37
C ALA A 232 10.93 2.48 15.98
N GLY A 233 12.03 3.23 15.90
CA GLY A 233 12.54 3.78 14.65
C GLY A 233 12.14 5.25 14.48
N PHE A 234 12.36 5.80 13.29
CA PHE A 234 11.99 7.17 12.95
C PHE A 234 10.70 7.18 12.16
N ASP A 235 9.58 7.40 12.84
CA ASP A 235 8.26 7.29 12.24
C ASP A 235 7.74 8.64 11.74
N THR A 236 6.96 8.60 10.67
CA THR A 236 6.22 9.75 10.15
C THR A 236 4.72 9.50 10.28
N LEU A 237 4.07 10.28 11.14
CA LEU A 237 2.66 10.13 11.51
C LEU A 237 1.86 11.30 10.96
N THR A 238 0.77 11.01 10.27
CA THR A 238 -0.16 11.99 9.71
C THR A 238 -1.56 11.58 10.13
N GLY A 239 -2.20 12.35 11.01
CA GLY A 239 -3.55 12.03 11.49
C GLY A 239 -4.58 12.24 10.39
N GLY A 240 -4.55 13.43 9.80
CA GLY A 240 -5.46 13.87 8.76
C GLY A 240 -6.61 14.70 9.33
N ALA A 241 -7.84 14.36 8.94
CA ALA A 241 -9.02 15.12 9.30
C ALA A 241 -9.78 14.47 10.45
N GLY A 242 -9.73 15.08 11.62
CA GLY A 242 -10.64 14.79 12.73
C GLY A 242 -9.88 14.83 14.04
N SER A 243 -10.36 14.15 15.09
CA SER A 243 -9.71 14.19 16.40
C SER A 243 -8.80 13.00 16.55
N ASP A 244 -7.52 13.17 16.23
CA ASP A 244 -6.57 12.07 16.11
C ASP A 244 -5.73 11.89 17.39
N LEU A 245 -5.27 10.66 17.62
CA LEU A 245 -4.49 10.28 18.79
C LEU A 245 -3.13 9.73 18.36
N PHE A 246 -2.06 10.43 18.71
CA PHE A 246 -0.68 10.00 18.48
C PHE A 246 -0.12 9.37 19.76
N VAL A 247 0.07 8.05 19.75
CA VAL A 247 0.39 7.26 20.94
C VAL A 247 1.88 6.91 20.97
N PHE A 248 2.53 7.20 22.09
CA PHE A 248 3.92 6.84 22.35
C PHE A 248 4.00 5.98 23.61
N GLY A 249 4.53 4.76 23.48
CA GLY A 249 4.52 3.76 24.54
C GLY A 249 5.86 3.11 24.90
N ALA A 250 6.94 3.51 24.23
CA ALA A 250 8.29 3.12 24.59
C ALA A 250 9.29 4.18 24.11
N PHE A 251 10.47 4.20 24.72
CA PHE A 251 11.57 5.07 24.33
C PHE A 251 12.77 4.28 23.86
N ASN A 252 13.30 4.67 22.71
CA ASN A 252 14.69 4.39 22.37
C ASN A 252 15.40 5.73 22.24
N SER A 253 16.44 5.94 23.04
CA SER A 253 17.25 7.16 22.99
C SER A 253 17.82 7.33 21.58
N GLY A 254 17.40 8.36 20.86
CA GLY A 254 17.88 8.69 19.51
C GLY A 254 16.82 8.62 18.41
N ASP A 255 15.67 7.98 18.68
CA ASP A 255 14.51 7.97 17.77
C ASP A 255 13.75 9.30 17.92
N VAL A 256 13.47 9.96 16.79
CA VAL A 256 12.69 11.22 16.76
C VAL A 256 11.60 11.07 15.73
N ASP A 257 10.41 10.75 16.22
CA ASP A 257 9.21 10.66 15.40
C ASP A 257 8.74 12.03 14.96
N LYS A 258 8.02 12.06 13.84
CA LYS A 258 7.49 13.26 13.22
C LYS A 258 5.98 13.15 13.04
N ILE A 259 5.24 13.99 13.76
CA ILE A 259 3.83 14.27 13.48
C ILE A 259 3.77 15.40 12.44
N THR A 260 3.04 15.21 11.34
CA THR A 260 3.10 16.11 10.17
C THR A 260 2.03 17.19 10.14
N ASP A 261 0.87 16.95 10.77
CA ASP A 261 -0.34 17.75 10.60
C ASP A 261 -1.15 18.01 11.89
N PHE A 262 -0.50 17.92 13.06
CA PHE A 262 -1.15 18.12 14.36
C PHE A 262 -1.97 19.40 14.46
N SER A 263 -3.22 19.26 14.92
CA SER A 263 -4.24 20.30 14.96
C SER A 263 -5.04 20.27 16.26
N HIS A 264 -4.66 21.15 17.19
CA HIS A 264 -5.45 21.43 18.41
C HIS A 264 -6.92 21.78 18.10
N ALA A 265 -7.17 22.46 16.97
CA ALA A 265 -8.52 22.89 16.58
C ALA A 265 -9.42 21.72 16.16
N GLN A 266 -8.83 20.63 15.63
CA GLN A 266 -9.57 19.42 15.27
C GLN A 266 -9.69 18.44 16.45
N GLY A 267 -8.92 18.68 17.53
CA GLY A 267 -9.01 17.92 18.78
C GLY A 267 -7.90 16.87 18.93
N ASP A 268 -6.82 16.98 18.16
CA ASP A 268 -5.71 16.05 18.19
C ASP A 268 -5.04 16.00 19.56
N ARG A 269 -4.53 14.83 19.92
CA ARG A 269 -3.83 14.60 21.17
C ARG A 269 -2.58 13.74 21.01
N ILE A 270 -1.58 14.05 21.82
CA ILE A 270 -0.38 13.24 22.01
C ILE A 270 -0.55 12.45 23.32
N ASP A 271 -0.58 11.13 23.22
CA ASP A 271 -0.70 10.23 24.36
C ASP A 271 0.67 9.73 24.80
N LEU A 272 1.07 10.16 25.99
CA LEU A 272 2.27 9.74 26.69
C LEU A 272 1.94 8.94 27.95
N SER A 273 0.66 8.64 28.22
CA SER A 273 0.21 8.02 29.48
C SER A 273 0.66 6.57 29.66
N THR A 274 1.05 5.91 28.57
CA THR A 274 1.56 4.54 28.60
C THR A 274 3.05 4.46 28.94
N ILE A 275 3.72 5.61 28.98
CA ILE A 275 5.10 5.72 29.41
C ILE A 275 5.13 5.91 30.93
N ASP A 276 6.05 5.22 31.59
CA ASP A 276 6.47 5.56 32.95
C ASP A 276 7.41 6.77 32.95
N ALA A 277 6.93 7.90 33.46
CA ALA A 277 7.65 9.17 33.41
C ALA A 277 8.88 9.19 34.33
N VAL A 278 8.99 8.27 35.29
CA VAL A 278 10.13 8.20 36.23
C VAL A 278 10.79 6.84 36.12
N ALA A 279 12.07 6.81 35.69
CA ALA A 279 12.80 5.56 35.53
C ALA A 279 12.86 4.74 36.84
N GLY A 280 12.22 3.56 36.84
CA GLY A 280 12.16 2.65 37.99
C GLY A 280 10.99 2.91 38.95
N GLY A 281 10.08 3.81 38.57
CA GLY A 281 8.77 4.01 39.18
C GLY A 281 7.76 2.94 38.80
N VAL A 282 6.49 3.22 39.06
CA VAL A 282 5.35 2.43 38.57
C VAL A 282 4.26 3.42 38.17
N ASP A 283 4.05 3.58 36.87
CA ASP A 283 2.99 4.39 36.26
C ASP A 283 3.02 5.87 36.75
N ASP A 284 4.20 6.49 36.82
CA ASP A 284 4.31 7.90 37.17
C ASP A 284 3.92 8.78 35.96
N PRO A 285 3.01 9.77 36.12
CA PRO A 285 2.56 10.62 35.02
C PRO A 285 3.55 11.76 34.74
N PHE A 286 3.53 12.26 33.52
CA PHE A 286 4.32 13.43 33.15
C PHE A 286 3.74 14.74 33.68
N ALA A 287 4.62 15.68 34.05
CA ALA A 287 4.30 17.05 34.39
C ALA A 287 4.62 18.00 33.22
N PHE A 288 3.60 18.59 32.61
CA PHE A 288 3.79 19.57 31.54
C PHE A 288 4.23 20.94 32.06
N ILE A 289 5.42 21.39 31.67
CA ILE A 289 6.03 22.66 32.11
C ILE A 289 6.04 23.75 31.01
N GLY A 290 5.37 23.50 29.88
CA GLY A 290 5.30 24.45 28.77
C GLY A 290 6.64 24.60 28.05
N GLN A 291 7.12 25.84 27.89
CA GLN A 291 8.42 26.14 27.26
C GLN A 291 9.54 26.41 28.28
N THR A 292 9.27 26.28 29.58
CA THR A 292 10.30 26.48 30.60
C THR A 292 11.35 25.37 30.52
N ALA A 293 12.62 25.70 30.83
CA ALA A 293 13.69 24.70 30.85
C ALA A 293 13.45 23.66 31.96
N PHE A 294 13.96 22.44 31.77
CA PHE A 294 13.87 21.39 32.79
C PHE A 294 14.45 21.83 34.13
N HIS A 295 13.82 21.37 35.21
CA HIS A 295 14.20 21.71 36.58
C HIS A 295 15.11 20.65 37.21
N HIS A 296 15.65 19.71 36.43
CA HIS A 296 16.36 18.52 36.91
C HIS A 296 15.47 17.66 37.82
N VAL A 297 14.23 17.44 37.36
CA VAL A 297 13.21 16.60 38.02
C VAL A 297 12.72 15.59 36.98
N ALA A 298 12.68 14.32 37.36
CA ALA A 298 12.17 13.27 36.48
C ALA A 298 10.68 13.45 36.20
N GLY A 299 10.26 13.05 35.01
CA GLY A 299 8.88 13.09 34.55
C GLY A 299 8.42 14.48 34.10
N GLU A 300 9.32 15.36 33.67
CA GLU A 300 8.94 16.66 33.11
C GLU A 300 8.82 16.58 31.59
N VAL A 301 7.74 17.14 31.03
CA VAL A 301 7.53 17.28 29.59
C VAL A 301 7.39 18.74 29.20
N ARG A 302 8.08 19.15 28.15
CA ARG A 302 8.12 20.52 27.62
C ARG A 302 8.05 20.51 26.10
N TYR A 303 7.94 21.69 25.52
CA TYR A 303 8.15 21.87 24.09
C TYR A 303 9.01 23.09 23.81
N ASP A 304 9.79 23.03 22.73
CA ASP A 304 10.55 24.16 22.19
C ASP A 304 10.07 24.47 20.76
N VAL A 305 9.97 25.76 20.43
CA VAL A 305 9.51 26.22 19.11
C VAL A 305 10.72 26.50 18.22
N ALA A 306 10.74 25.92 17.02
CA ALA A 306 11.77 26.14 16.01
C ALA A 306 11.15 26.53 14.65
N ALA A 307 11.99 26.91 13.69
CA ALA A 307 11.52 27.16 12.34
C ALA A 307 10.99 25.84 11.74
N GLY A 308 9.68 25.78 11.47
CA GLY A 308 9.04 24.62 10.83
C GLY A 308 8.25 23.70 11.77
N GLY A 309 8.20 23.97 13.08
CA GLY A 309 7.38 23.20 14.02
C GLY A 309 7.76 23.40 15.49
N VAL A 310 7.20 22.54 16.35
CA VAL A 310 7.60 22.40 17.75
C VAL A 310 8.27 21.06 17.98
N THR A 311 9.23 21.02 18.89
CA THR A 311 9.81 19.76 19.37
C THR A 311 9.31 19.53 20.80
N VAL A 312 8.52 18.49 21.00
CA VAL A 312 8.16 18.00 22.33
C VAL A 312 9.35 17.24 22.88
N GLN A 313 9.69 17.47 24.14
CA GLN A 313 10.83 16.87 24.83
C GLN A 313 10.40 16.46 26.22
N ALA A 314 10.87 15.31 26.71
CA ALA A 314 10.71 15.00 28.13
C ALA A 314 11.99 14.45 28.75
N ASP A 315 12.11 14.71 30.04
CA ASP A 315 13.18 14.27 30.94
C ASP A 315 12.58 13.23 31.88
N VAL A 316 12.94 11.95 31.71
CA VAL A 316 12.45 10.83 32.52
C VAL A 316 13.43 10.40 33.61
N ASN A 317 14.68 10.81 33.50
CA ASN A 317 15.75 10.42 34.44
C ASN A 317 16.09 11.53 35.46
N GLY A 318 15.63 12.76 35.21
CA GLY A 318 15.80 13.94 36.06
C GLY A 318 17.16 14.63 35.95
N ASP A 319 17.94 14.37 34.90
CA ASP A 319 19.27 14.97 34.70
C ASP A 319 19.21 16.39 34.10
N GLY A 320 18.02 16.86 33.69
CA GLY A 320 17.79 18.16 33.06
C GLY A 320 18.03 18.16 31.56
N HIS A 321 18.16 17.00 30.93
CA HIS A 321 18.26 16.81 29.49
C HIS A 321 17.06 16.01 28.96
N ALA A 322 16.76 16.20 27.69
CA ALA A 322 15.69 15.44 27.04
C ALA A 322 16.15 14.00 26.79
N ASP A 323 15.38 13.03 27.28
CA ASP A 323 15.58 11.59 27.03
C ASP A 323 14.91 11.15 25.73
N PHE A 324 13.81 11.81 25.33
CA PHE A 324 13.17 11.61 24.04
C PHE A 324 12.69 12.93 23.43
N SER A 325 12.43 12.90 22.12
CA SER A 325 11.91 14.06 21.40
C SER A 325 10.93 13.65 20.31
N ILE A 326 9.87 14.42 20.13
CA ILE A 326 8.91 14.26 19.04
C ILE A 326 8.86 15.57 18.27
N LEU A 327 9.04 15.51 16.96
CA LEU A 327 8.85 16.66 16.09
C LEU A 327 7.39 16.78 15.70
N VAL A 328 6.78 17.92 15.98
CA VAL A 328 5.42 18.24 15.53
C VAL A 328 5.52 19.38 14.51
N ALA A 329 5.41 19.02 13.24
CA ALA A 329 5.61 19.94 12.12
C ALA A 329 4.46 20.94 12.01
N ASN A 330 4.75 22.13 11.48
CA ASN A 330 3.76 23.18 11.20
C ASN A 330 2.94 23.71 12.41
N THR A 331 3.23 23.23 13.61
CA THR A 331 2.64 23.72 14.86
C THR A 331 3.49 24.84 15.45
N THR A 332 2.85 25.80 16.13
CA THR A 332 3.54 26.96 16.75
C THR A 332 3.38 27.03 18.27
N SER A 333 2.44 26.28 18.83
CA SER A 333 2.22 26.20 20.27
C SER A 333 1.51 24.90 20.64
N LEU A 334 1.77 24.39 21.83
CA LEU A 334 1.03 23.32 22.48
C LEU A 334 0.56 23.77 23.86
N VAL A 335 -0.56 23.22 24.31
CA VAL A 335 -1.16 23.44 25.63
C VAL A 335 -1.29 22.12 26.38
N HIS A 336 -1.49 22.17 27.69
CA HIS A 336 -1.68 20.96 28.50
C HIS A 336 -2.81 20.05 27.97
N GLY A 337 -3.86 20.64 27.38
CA GLY A 337 -4.98 19.89 26.80
C GLY A 337 -4.65 19.09 25.53
N ASP A 338 -3.48 19.32 24.92
CA ASP A 338 -2.99 18.56 23.76
C ASP A 338 -2.39 17.21 24.16
N PHE A 339 -2.16 16.99 25.46
CA PHE A 339 -1.52 15.80 25.95
C PHE A 339 -2.48 14.93 26.77
N ILE A 340 -2.20 13.63 26.75
CA ILE A 340 -2.66 12.66 27.75
C ILE A 340 -1.39 12.22 28.49
N LEU A 341 -1.31 12.52 29.79
CA LEU A 341 -0.12 12.36 30.63
C LEU A 341 -0.40 11.44 31.81
#